data_AF-A0A2N5GWY1-F1
#
_entry.id   AF-A0A2N5GWY1-F1
#
_cell.length_a   1.000
_cell.length_b   1.000
_cell.length_c   1.000
_cell.angle_alpha   90.00
_cell.angle_beta   90.00
_cell.angle_gamma   90.00
#
_symmetry.space_group_name_H-M   'P 1'
#
loop_
_entity.id
_entity.type
_entity.pdbx_description
1 polymer ?
#
loop_
_entity_poly.entity_id
_entity_poly.type
_entity_poly.pdbx_seq_one_letter_code
_entity_poly.pdbx_strand_id
1 'polypeptide(L)'
;MMNSSAHRLLEIHEKAERQHVSQVIGSPNMLQLLGCNEKQMDVEIQYREKIMIVNTQLIMERDKRIGIVASFRDRTEIKHMIDALSEVKQYSADLRAQAHEFTNKLYAILGLLQLNKKEV
;
A
#
# COMPACT_ATOMS: atom_id res chain seq x y z
N MET A 1 17.81 -15.10 -14.21
CA MET A 1 16.73 -15.98 -14.75
C MET A 1 15.40 -15.40 -14.31
N MET A 2 14.36 -15.50 -15.14
CA MET A 2 13.04 -14.95 -14.83
C MET A 2 11.98 -15.95 -15.27
N ASN A 3 10.98 -16.20 -14.42
CA ASN A 3 9.86 -17.08 -14.79
C ASN A 3 8.80 -16.31 -15.59
N SER A 4 7.87 -17.03 -16.22
CA SER A 4 6.78 -16.45 -17.02
C SER A 4 5.86 -15.53 -16.20
N SER A 5 5.65 -15.83 -14.92
CA SER A 5 4.88 -14.96 -14.02
C SER A 5 5.55 -13.61 -13.82
N ALA A 6 6.87 -13.57 -13.62
CA ALA A 6 7.62 -12.32 -13.50
C ALA A 6 7.67 -11.54 -14.82
N HIS A 7 7.79 -12.21 -15.97
CA HIS A 7 7.65 -11.55 -17.29
C HIS A 7 6.31 -10.81 -17.44
N ARG A 8 5.20 -11.46 -17.06
CA ARG A 8 3.86 -10.86 -17.14
C ARG A 8 3.67 -9.74 -16.12
N LEU A 9 4.12 -9.97 -14.89
CA LEU A 9 3.89 -9.04 -13.78
C LEU A 9 4.72 -7.75 -13.93
N LEU A 10 5.96 -7.87 -14.38
CA LEU A 10 6.88 -6.76 -14.64
C LEU A 10 6.77 -6.19 -16.06
N GLU A 11 5.93 -6.78 -16.92
CA GLU A 11 5.70 -6.34 -18.30
C GLU A 11 7.01 -6.24 -19.10
N ILE A 12 7.80 -7.32 -19.06
CA ILE A 12 9.07 -7.47 -19.77
C ILE A 12 8.84 -8.45 -20.92
N HIS A 13 8.83 -7.93 -22.14
CA HIS A 13 8.49 -8.70 -23.36
C HIS A 13 9.71 -9.35 -24.03
N GLU A 14 10.93 -8.91 -23.71
CA GLU A 14 12.16 -9.45 -24.28
C GLU A 14 12.84 -10.49 -23.37
N LYS A 15 13.75 -11.28 -23.94
CA LYS A 15 14.61 -12.20 -23.18
C LYS A 15 15.53 -11.39 -22.26
N ALA A 16 15.13 -11.25 -21.01
CA ALA A 16 15.92 -10.69 -19.92
C ALA A 16 17.09 -11.60 -19.46
N GLU A 17 17.38 -12.67 -20.19
CA GLU A 17 18.46 -13.59 -19.87
C GLU A 17 19.81 -12.95 -20.18
N ARG A 18 20.73 -12.99 -19.20
CA ARG A 18 22.10 -12.44 -19.27
C ARG A 18 22.19 -10.93 -19.50
N GLN A 19 21.09 -10.19 -19.36
CA GLN A 19 21.10 -8.73 -19.32
C GLN A 19 21.29 -8.22 -17.88
N HIS A 20 21.88 -7.04 -17.73
CA HIS A 20 22.02 -6.44 -16.40
C HIS A 20 20.64 -5.98 -15.91
N VAL A 21 20.34 -6.18 -14.63
CA VAL A 21 19.00 -5.91 -14.09
C VAL A 21 18.57 -4.44 -14.26
N SER A 22 19.52 -3.50 -14.27
CA SER A 22 19.26 -2.08 -14.54
C SER A 22 18.84 -1.76 -15.98
N GLN A 23 19.12 -2.64 -16.94
CA GLN A 23 18.68 -2.47 -18.33
C GLN A 23 17.25 -2.98 -18.54
N VAL A 24 16.80 -3.87 -17.66
CA VAL A 24 15.49 -4.54 -17.74
C VAL A 24 14.47 -3.84 -16.83
N ILE A 25 14.91 -3.35 -15.67
CA ILE A 25 14.07 -2.76 -14.64
C ILE A 25 14.42 -1.28 -14.47
N GLY A 26 13.54 -0.41 -14.96
CA GLY A 26 13.70 1.05 -14.89
C GLY A 26 13.30 1.71 -13.56
N SER A 27 13.19 0.97 -12.46
CA SER A 27 12.79 1.51 -11.15
C SER A 27 13.99 1.56 -10.20
N PRO A 28 14.46 2.76 -9.78
CA PRO A 28 15.58 2.91 -8.85
C PRO A 28 15.37 2.16 -7.53
N ASN A 29 14.15 2.24 -6.98
CA ASN A 29 13.79 1.57 -5.72
C ASN A 29 13.89 0.05 -5.85
N MET A 30 13.46 -0.51 -6.98
CA MET A 30 13.57 -1.94 -7.24
C MET A 30 15.03 -2.36 -7.42
N LEU A 31 15.85 -1.55 -8.12
CA LEU A 31 17.27 -1.82 -8.29
C LEU A 31 18.03 -1.79 -6.97
N GLN A 32 17.71 -0.86 -6.09
CA GLN A 32 18.30 -0.78 -4.75
C GLN A 32 17.96 -2.03 -3.93
N LEU A 33 16.70 -2.48 -3.99
CA LEU A 33 16.25 -3.68 -3.27
C LEU A 33 16.96 -4.95 -3.75
N LEU A 34 17.16 -5.07 -5.07
CA LEU A 34 17.87 -6.20 -5.69
C LEU A 34 19.38 -6.14 -5.45
N GLY A 35 19.95 -4.94 -5.31
CA GLY A 35 21.35 -4.70 -4.98
C GLY A 35 21.69 -4.86 -3.49
N CYS A 36 20.68 -5.00 -2.63
CA CYS A 36 20.89 -5.12 -1.20
C CYS A 36 21.69 -6.38 -0.83
N ASN A 37 22.51 -6.27 0.22
CA ASN A 37 23.31 -7.36 0.79
C ASN A 37 22.57 -8.09 1.91
N GLU A 38 21.31 -7.74 2.15
CA GLU A 38 20.48 -8.31 3.20
C GLU A 38 19.18 -8.84 2.61
N LYS A 39 18.57 -9.78 3.33
CA LYS A 39 17.24 -10.30 3.03
C LYS A 39 16.22 -9.17 3.24
N GLN A 40 15.43 -8.86 2.21
CA GLN A 40 14.32 -7.92 2.30
C GLN A 40 13.01 -8.70 2.28
N MET A 41 12.10 -8.40 3.21
CA MET A 41 10.80 -9.04 3.31
C MET A 41 9.68 -8.02 3.31
N ASP A 42 8.61 -8.36 2.60
CA ASP A 42 7.36 -7.65 2.51
C ASP A 42 7.53 -6.15 2.18
N VAL A 43 8.51 -5.83 1.33
CA VAL A 43 8.78 -4.44 0.94
C VAL A 43 7.80 -4.04 -0.14
N GLU A 44 6.95 -3.07 0.18
CA GLU A 44 6.02 -2.46 -0.77
C GLU A 44 6.74 -1.45 -1.65
N ILE A 45 6.55 -1.57 -2.96
CA ILE A 45 7.02 -0.61 -3.94
C ILE A 45 5.92 -0.32 -4.96
N GLN A 46 5.91 0.92 -5.45
CA GLN A 46 5.17 1.27 -6.63
C GLN A 46 6.05 1.00 -7.86
N TYR A 47 5.57 0.14 -8.74
CA TYR A 47 6.21 -0.14 -10.02
C TYR A 47 5.20 0.05 -11.14
N ARG A 48 5.46 1.05 -11.99
CA ARG A 48 4.47 1.55 -12.96
C ARG A 48 3.18 1.94 -12.23
N GLU A 49 2.04 1.37 -12.64
CA GLU A 49 0.72 1.60 -12.03
C GLU A 49 0.33 0.53 -11.00
N LYS A 50 1.27 -0.34 -10.60
CA LYS A 50 1.00 -1.45 -9.67
C LYS A 50 1.66 -1.22 -8.32
N ILE A 51 0.96 -1.62 -7.27
CA ILE A 51 1.48 -1.73 -5.91
C ILE A 51 1.93 -3.17 -5.71
N MET A 52 3.23 -3.35 -5.54
CA MET A 52 3.84 -4.68 -5.47
C MET A 52 4.56 -4.89 -4.15
N ILE A 53 4.41 -6.09 -3.61
CA ILE A 53 5.23 -6.59 -2.51
C ILE A 53 6.40 -7.37 -3.09
N VAL A 54 7.62 -7.02 -2.67
CA VAL A 54 8.86 -7.67 -3.09
C VAL A 54 9.52 -8.34 -1.91
N ASN A 55 9.90 -9.59 -2.11
CA ASN A 55 10.78 -10.31 -1.20
C ASN A 55 12.09 -10.60 -1.91
N THR A 56 13.21 -10.45 -1.23
CA THR A 56 14.53 -10.85 -1.72
C THR A 56 15.19 -11.84 -0.77
N GLN A 57 15.77 -12.89 -1.33
CA GLN A 57 16.50 -13.91 -0.60
C GLN A 57 17.88 -14.09 -1.24
N LEU A 58 18.92 -14.06 -0.42
CA LEU A 58 20.29 -14.29 -0.89
C LEU A 58 20.50 -15.79 -1.15
N ILE A 59 21.22 -16.10 -2.23
CA ILE A 59 21.69 -17.46 -2.50
C ILE A 59 23.16 -17.53 -2.05
N MET A 60 23.43 -18.42 -1.10
CA MET A 60 24.74 -18.63 -0.52
C MET A 60 25.25 -20.04 -0.86
N GLU A 61 26.49 -20.15 -1.31
CA GLU A 61 27.19 -21.41 -1.53
C GLU A 61 28.57 -21.34 -0.88
N ARG A 62 28.88 -22.26 0.05
CA ARG A 62 30.16 -22.30 0.78
C ARG A 62 30.54 -20.92 1.39
N ASP A 63 29.58 -20.28 2.06
CA ASP A 63 29.68 -18.93 2.63
C ASP A 63 29.98 -17.79 1.64
N LYS A 64 29.91 -18.06 0.34
CA LYS A 64 30.00 -17.04 -0.72
C LYS A 64 28.62 -16.76 -1.30
N ARG A 65 28.29 -15.49 -1.45
CA ARG A 65 27.09 -15.07 -2.17
C ARG A 65 27.28 -15.38 -3.66
N ILE A 66 26.41 -16.22 -4.19
CA ILE A 66 26.38 -16.55 -5.62
C ILE A 66 25.24 -15.87 -6.37
N GLY A 67 24.26 -15.30 -5.65
CA GLY A 67 23.17 -14.56 -6.28
C GLY A 67 22.09 -14.07 -5.32
N ILE A 68 20.98 -13.63 -5.91
CA ILE A 68 19.78 -13.19 -5.23
C ILE A 68 18.55 -13.72 -5.99
N VAL A 69 17.54 -14.15 -5.26
CA VAL A 69 16.21 -14.46 -5.80
C VAL A 69 15.24 -13.42 -5.29
N ALA A 70 14.44 -12.84 -6.19
CA ALA A 70 13.37 -11.95 -5.82
C ALA A 70 12.02 -12.54 -6.24
N SER A 71 11.01 -12.38 -5.39
CA SER A 71 9.63 -12.71 -5.69
C SER A 71 8.77 -11.46 -5.63
N PHE A 72 7.80 -11.36 -6.53
CA PHE A 72 6.93 -10.20 -6.68
C PHE A 72 5.48 -10.65 -6.50
N ARG A 73 4.69 -9.86 -5.76
CA ARG A 73 3.26 -10.08 -5.57
C ARG A 73 2.51 -8.77 -5.80
N ASP A 74 1.62 -8.76 -6.78
CA ASP A 74 0.69 -7.66 -7.02
C ASP A 74 -0.35 -7.62 -5.89
N ARG A 75 -0.53 -6.43 -5.29
CA ARG A 75 -1.53 -6.17 -4.25
C ARG A 75 -2.42 -4.98 -4.60
N THR A 76 -2.35 -4.47 -5.84
CA THR A 76 -3.01 -3.24 -6.28
C THR A 76 -4.51 -3.26 -6.01
N GLU A 77 -5.22 -4.30 -6.47
CA GLU A 77 -6.68 -4.41 -6.27
C GLU A 77 -7.06 -4.49 -4.79
N ILE A 78 -6.29 -5.24 -3.99
CA ILE A 78 -6.55 -5.39 -2.56
C ILE A 78 -6.35 -4.07 -1.84
N LYS A 79 -5.29 -3.34 -2.20
CA LYS A 79 -4.98 -2.04 -1.62
C LYS A 79 -6.08 -1.02 -1.96
N HIS A 80 -6.53 -0.96 -3.21
CA HIS A 80 -7.64 -0.11 -3.62
C HIS A 80 -8.93 -0.42 -2.85
N MET A 81 -9.25 -1.70 -2.62
CA MET A 81 -10.43 -2.06 -1.82
C MET A 81 -10.31 -1.62 -0.36
N ILE A 82 -9.13 -1.77 0.24
CA ILE A 82 -8.88 -1.34 1.62
C ILE A 82 -9.02 0.18 1.74
N ASP A 83 -8.48 0.92 0.77
CA ASP A 83 -8.52 2.38 0.76
C ASP A 83 -9.97 2.88 0.59
N ALA A 84 -10.72 2.33 -0.38
CA ALA A 84 -12.13 2.67 -0.57
C ALA A 84 -13.01 2.34 0.66
N LEU A 85 -12.77 1.19 1.31
CA LEU A 85 -13.49 0.82 2.53
C LEU A 85 -13.16 1.78 3.68
N SER A 86 -11.89 2.19 3.79
CA SER A 86 -11.45 3.13 4.83
C SER A 86 -12.10 4.50 4.64
N GLU A 87 -12.21 4.96 3.40
CA GLU A 87 -12.88 6.21 3.04
C GLU A 87 -14.37 6.17 3.42
N VAL A 88 -15.09 5.11 3.05
CA VAL A 88 -16.52 4.94 3.40
C VAL A 88 -16.72 4.92 4.92
N LYS A 89 -15.83 4.22 5.65
CA LYS A 89 -15.89 4.15 7.11
C LYS A 89 -15.65 5.52 7.75
N GLN A 90 -14.69 6.28 7.24
CA GLN A 90 -14.39 7.63 7.72
C GLN A 90 -15.59 8.55 7.48
N TYR A 91 -16.16 8.53 6.28
CA TYR A 91 -17.34 9.33 5.96
C TYR A 91 -18.54 9.01 6.88
N SER A 92 -18.78 7.74 7.19
CA SER A 92 -19.82 7.35 8.14
C SER A 92 -19.56 7.85 9.56
N ALA A 93 -18.29 7.85 9.99
CA ALA A 93 -17.91 8.39 11.30
C ALA A 93 -18.14 9.90 11.38
N ASP A 94 -17.78 10.64 10.33
CA ASP A 94 -17.96 12.09 10.25
C ASP A 94 -19.45 12.47 10.27
N LEU A 95 -20.29 11.76 9.51
CA LEU A 95 -21.75 11.96 9.55
C LEU A 95 -22.33 11.71 10.94
N ARG A 96 -21.87 10.66 11.64
CA ARG A 96 -22.31 10.37 13.01
C ARG A 96 -21.89 11.50 13.96
N ALA A 97 -20.66 11.99 13.85
CA ALA A 97 -20.18 13.12 14.65
C ALA A 97 -21.04 14.38 14.41
N GLN A 98 -21.35 14.68 13.14
CA GLN A 98 -22.19 15.82 12.78
C GLN A 98 -23.61 15.70 13.31
N ALA A 99 -24.21 14.50 13.27
CA ALA A 99 -25.53 14.25 13.85
C ALA A 99 -25.54 14.45 15.37
N HIS A 100 -24.50 13.97 16.07
CA HIS A 100 -24.33 14.23 17.51
C HIS A 100 -24.19 15.71 17.81
N GLU A 101 -23.37 16.44 17.05
CA GLU A 101 -23.19 17.88 17.24
C GLU A 101 -24.49 18.65 16.99
N PHE A 102 -25.23 18.29 15.93
CA PHE A 102 -26.54 18.88 15.63
C PHE A 102 -27.55 18.63 16.75
N THR A 103 -27.59 17.42 17.28
CA THR A 103 -28.45 17.06 18.41
C THR A 103 -28.10 17.86 19.66
N ASN A 104 -26.80 18.04 19.95
CA ASN A 104 -26.34 18.88 21.06
C ASN A 104 -26.77 20.35 20.89
N LYS A 105 -26.70 20.88 19.66
CA LYS A 105 -27.19 22.23 19.35
C LYS A 105 -28.69 22.35 19.64
N LEU A 106 -29.51 21.37 19.24
CA LEU A 106 -30.94 21.35 19.54
C LEU A 106 -31.23 21.28 21.05
N TYR A 107 -30.51 20.44 21.79
CA TYR A 107 -30.66 20.36 23.25
C TYR A 107 -30.30 21.68 23.94
N ALA A 108 -29.24 22.36 23.50
CA ALA A 108 -28.87 23.67 24.04
C ALA A 108 -29.97 24.71 23.79
N ILE A 109 -30.55 24.76 22.58
CA ILE A 109 -31.67 25.65 22.26
C ILE A 109 -32.88 25.34 23.15
N LEU A 110 -33.24 24.06 23.30
CA LEU A 110 -34.35 23.65 24.16
C LEU A 110 -34.11 24.05 25.62
N GLY A 111 -32.89 23.88 26.13
CA GLY A 111 -32.52 24.30 27.48
C GLY A 111 -32.70 25.81 27.69
N LEU A 112 -32.24 26.63 26.74
CA LEU A 112 -32.42 28.09 26.79
C LEU A 112 -33.91 28.49 26.77
N LEU A 113 -34.71 27.84 25.93
CA LEU A 113 -36.16 28.09 25.87
C LEU A 113 -36.87 27.73 27.19
N GLN A 114 -36.44 26.66 27.85
CA GLN A 114 -37.00 26.24 29.15
C GLN A 114 -36.61 27.20 30.29
N LEU A 115 -35.40 27.72 30.30
CA LEU A 115 -34.95 28.72 31.28
C LEU A 115 -35.75 30.02 31.12
N ASN A 116 -35.93 30.50 29.90
CA ASN A 116 -36.71 31.71 29.61
C ASN A 116 -38.21 31.55 29.99
N LYS A 117 -38.74 30.33 29.97
CA LYS A 117 -40.11 30.02 30.42
C LYS A 117 -40.28 29.94 31.94
N LYS A 118 -39.20 29.86 32.73
CA LYS A 118 -39.25 29.78 34.20
C LYS A 118 -39.15 31.14 34.90
N GLU A 119 -38.87 32.21 34.16
CA GLU A 119 -38.81 33.59 34.69
C GLU A 119 -40.13 34.36 34.57
N VAL A 120 -41.26 33.66 34.39
CA VAL A 120 -42.62 34.23 34.37
C VAL A 120 -43.45 33.69 35.53
#